data_AF-A0A8S2UUC5-F1
#
_entry.id   AF-A0A8S2UUC5-F1
#
_cell.length_a   1.000
_cell.length_b   1.000
_cell.length_c   1.000
_cell.angle_alpha   90.00
_cell.angle_beta   90.00
_cell.angle_gamma   90.00
#
_symmetry.space_group_name_H-M   'P 1'
#
loop_
_entity.id
_entity.type
_entity.pdbx_description
1 polymer ?
#
loop_
_entity_poly.entity_id
_entity_poly.type
_entity_poly.pdbx_seq_one_letter_code
_entity_poly.pdbx_strand_id
1 'polypeptide(L)'
;ICNCFSQFDVVTLIEVIEHLYLNDLENLVKHIFGYICPRRVIVTTPNADFNVLFPQIICGQFRHADHKFEFTRDEFKKWSQKIVHTYDYRVEFNGVG
;
A
#
# COMPACT_ATOMS: atom_id res chain seq x y z
N ILE A 1 24.13 -12.57 7.76
CA ILE A 1 23.47 -11.24 7.75
C ILE A 1 23.01 -10.98 9.18
N CYS A 2 23.47 -9.91 9.82
CA CYS A 2 23.27 -9.65 11.26
C CYS A 2 21.79 -9.43 11.62
N ASN A 3 21.29 -10.20 12.59
CA ASN A 3 19.94 -10.19 13.14
C ASN A 3 19.70 -8.99 14.11
N CYS A 4 19.99 -7.76 13.69
CA CYS A 4 19.90 -6.59 14.58
C CYS A 4 18.53 -5.86 14.56
N PHE A 5 17.59 -6.28 13.72
CA PHE A 5 16.20 -5.84 13.86
C PHE A 5 15.49 -6.86 14.74
N SER A 6 15.23 -6.51 15.99
CA SER A 6 14.20 -7.16 16.79
C SER A 6 12.96 -7.36 15.92
N GLN A 7 12.48 -8.61 15.79
CA GLN A 7 11.36 -8.96 14.92
C GLN A 7 10.16 -8.07 15.26
N PHE A 8 9.83 -7.13 14.36
CA PHE A 8 8.66 -6.28 14.55
C PHE A 8 7.40 -7.12 14.38
N ASP A 9 6.48 -7.05 15.35
CA ASP A 9 5.23 -7.81 15.23
C ASP A 9 4.33 -7.23 14.13
N VAL A 10 4.24 -5.90 14.04
CA VAL A 10 3.35 -5.22 13.09
C VAL A 10 4.01 -3.97 12.52
N VAL A 11 3.87 -3.78 11.21
CA VAL A 11 4.11 -2.50 10.52
C VAL A 11 2.78 -1.98 9.97
N THR A 12 2.54 -0.68 10.10
CA THR A 12 1.34 -0.01 9.59
C THR A 12 1.72 1.09 8.60
N LEU A 13 1.12 1.05 7.42
CA LEU A 13 1.25 2.04 6.36
C LEU A 13 -0.15 2.60 6.08
N ILE A 14 -0.59 3.53 6.93
CA ILE A 14 -1.96 4.06 6.90
C ILE A 14 -1.98 5.35 6.08
N GLU A 15 -2.58 5.30 4.89
CA GLU A 15 -2.64 6.41 3.94
C GLU A 15 -1.23 6.98 3.63
N VAL A 16 -0.31 6.09 3.24
CA VAL A 16 1.10 6.44 2.97
C VAL A 16 1.50 6.13 1.54
N ILE A 17 1.05 5.00 0.99
CA ILE A 17 1.63 4.48 -0.25
C ILE A 17 1.33 5.37 -1.47
N GLU A 18 0.17 6.02 -1.49
CA GLU A 18 -0.30 6.94 -2.52
C GLU A 18 0.53 8.23 -2.60
N HIS A 19 1.30 8.56 -1.56
CA HIS A 19 2.18 9.72 -1.54
C HIS A 19 3.57 9.42 -2.13
N LEU A 20 3.87 8.15 -2.45
CA LEU A 20 5.16 7.73 -2.98
C LEU A 20 5.14 7.69 -4.50
N TYR A 21 6.24 8.10 -5.12
CA TYR A 21 6.47 7.77 -6.53
C TYR A 21 6.66 6.25 -6.68
N LEU A 22 6.34 5.69 -7.86
CA LEU A 22 6.33 4.24 -8.07
C LEU A 22 7.67 3.55 -7.74
N ASN A 23 8.80 4.20 -8.04
CA ASN A 23 10.12 3.68 -7.69
C ASN A 23 10.33 3.59 -6.17
N ASP A 24 9.84 4.59 -5.43
CA ASP A 24 9.93 4.62 -3.97
C ASP A 24 8.99 3.60 -3.34
N LEU A 25 7.80 3.40 -3.93
CA LEU A 25 6.87 2.34 -3.53
C LEU A 25 7.50 0.95 -3.68
N GLU A 26 8.20 0.69 -4.81
CA GLU A 26 8.92 -0.57 -4.99
C GLU A 26 10.04 -0.76 -3.97
N ASN A 27 10.76 0.31 -3.62
CA ASN A 27 11.78 0.28 -2.59
C ASN A 27 11.17 0.04 -1.21
N LEU A 28 10.06 0.69 -0.87
CA LEU A 28 9.33 0.47 0.38
C LEU A 28 8.98 -1.01 0.56
N VAL A 29 8.43 -1.64 -0.49
CA VAL A 29 8.09 -3.06 -0.47
C VAL A 29 9.31 -3.92 -0.13
N LYS A 30 10.45 -3.68 -0.79
CA LYS A 30 11.70 -4.41 -0.52
C LYS A 30 12.14 -4.25 0.94
N HIS A 31 12.11 -3.03 1.47
CA HIS A 31 12.50 -2.75 2.85
C HIS A 31 11.57 -3.41 3.87
N ILE A 32 10.25 -3.24 3.73
CA ILE A 32 9.28 -3.80 4.68
C ILE A 32 9.26 -5.32 4.62
N PHE A 33 9.08 -5.92 3.44
CA PHE A 33 8.83 -7.35 3.32
C PHE A 33 10.10 -8.21 3.19
N GLY A 34 11.23 -7.61 2.78
CA GLY A 34 12.51 -8.32 2.58
C GLY A 34 13.58 -8.06 3.64
N TYR A 35 13.61 -6.88 4.25
CA TYR A 35 14.61 -6.54 5.28
C TYR A 35 14.03 -6.50 6.69
N ILE A 36 12.89 -5.82 6.89
CA ILE A 36 12.24 -5.69 8.21
C ILE A 36 11.49 -6.98 8.57
N CYS A 37 10.85 -7.61 7.59
CA CYS A 37 10.16 -8.90 7.70
C CYS A 37 9.22 -9.00 8.93
N PRO A 38 8.28 -8.07 9.13
CA PRO A 38 7.40 -8.08 10.29
C PRO A 38 6.39 -9.24 10.26
N ARG A 39 5.85 -9.65 11.41
CA ARG A 39 4.84 -10.73 11.41
C ARG A 39 3.53 -10.35 10.70
N ARG A 40 3.19 -9.06 10.66
CA ARG A 40 2.01 -8.52 9.97
C ARG A 40 2.30 -7.14 9.39
N VAL A 41 1.69 -6.86 8.24
CA VAL A 41 1.66 -5.53 7.65
C VAL A 41 0.20 -5.12 7.43
N ILE A 42 -0.15 -3.90 7.83
CA ILE A 42 -1.46 -3.29 7.54
C ILE A 42 -1.19 -2.12 6.60
N VAL A 43 -1.85 -2.12 5.45
CA VAL A 43 -1.74 -1.06 4.45
C VAL A 43 -3.13 -0.52 4.17
N THR A 44 -3.29 0.80 4.21
CA THR A 44 -4.50 1.48 3.73
C THR A 44 -4.11 2.49 2.66
N THR A 45 -5.03 2.73 1.74
CA THR A 45 -4.91 3.72 0.67
C THR A 45 -6.32 4.05 0.16
N PRO A 46 -6.53 5.23 -0.44
CA PRO A 46 -7.82 5.57 -1.02
C PRO A 46 -8.25 4.61 -2.14
N ASN A 47 -9.53 4.26 -2.15
CA ASN A 47 -10.14 3.50 -3.24
C ASN A 47 -10.62 4.45 -4.36
N ALA A 48 -9.91 4.46 -5.50
CA ALA A 48 -10.25 5.29 -6.65
C ALA A 48 -11.64 4.97 -7.25
N ASP A 49 -12.13 3.72 -7.14
CA ASP A 49 -13.47 3.34 -7.64
C ASP A 49 -14.58 4.16 -6.96
N PHE A 50 -14.31 4.66 -5.75
CA PHE A 50 -15.27 5.40 -4.95
C PHE A 50 -15.22 6.92 -5.23
N ASN A 51 -14.26 7.38 -6.05
CA ASN A 51 -14.08 8.81 -6.31
C ASN A 51 -15.27 9.46 -7.02
N VAL A 52 -16.03 8.67 -7.79
CA VAL A 52 -17.24 9.11 -8.48
C VAL A 52 -18.30 9.71 -7.56
N LEU A 53 -18.23 9.40 -6.25
CA LEU A 53 -19.16 9.91 -5.24
C LEU A 53 -18.76 11.27 -4.66
N PHE A 54 -17.60 11.82 -5.04
CA PHE A 54 -17.12 13.12 -4.60
C PHE A 54 -17.22 14.15 -5.73
N PRO A 55 -18.25 15.02 -5.73
CA PRO A 55 -18.48 15.98 -6.82
C PRO A 55 -17.34 16.98 -7.04
N GLN A 56 -16.53 17.22 -6.00
CA GLN A 56 -15.37 18.10 -6.03
C GLN A 56 -14.16 17.52 -6.77
N ILE A 57 -14.14 16.21 -7.03
CA ILE A 57 -13.04 15.55 -7.74
C ILE A 57 -13.31 15.67 -9.24
N ILE A 58 -12.51 16.48 -9.91
CA ILE A 58 -12.56 16.62 -11.37
C ILE A 58 -12.04 15.32 -12.00
N CYS A 59 -12.61 14.91 -13.14
CA CYS A 59 -12.18 13.73 -13.87
C CYS A 59 -10.65 13.71 -14.07
N GLY A 60 -10.00 12.65 -13.57
CA GLY A 60 -8.54 12.49 -13.63
C GLY A 60 -7.76 13.12 -12.47
N GLN A 61 -8.43 13.70 -11.47
CA GLN A 61 -7.80 14.16 -10.23
C GLN A 61 -7.94 13.14 -9.10
N PHE A 62 -7.03 13.27 -8.13
CA PHE A 62 -7.01 12.50 -6.90
C PHE A 62 -7.73 13.26 -5.77
N ARG A 63 -8.08 12.55 -4.69
CA ARG A 63 -8.71 13.13 -3.48
C ARG A 63 -7.84 14.17 -2.80
N HIS A 64 -6.52 14.09 -2.97
CA HIS A 64 -5.57 15.03 -2.41
C HIS A 64 -4.50 15.39 -3.44
N ALA A 65 -4.09 16.66 -3.46
CA ALA A 65 -3.14 17.18 -4.44
C ALA A 65 -1.74 16.55 -4.34
N ASP A 66 -1.40 15.98 -3.18
CA ASP A 66 -0.11 15.32 -2.96
C ASP A 66 -0.11 13.82 -3.35
N HIS A 67 -1.25 13.24 -3.70
CA HIS A 67 -1.27 11.87 -4.19
C HIS A 67 -0.54 11.76 -5.54
N LYS A 68 0.28 10.72 -5.68
CA LYS A 68 0.99 10.38 -6.93
C LYS A 68 0.20 9.38 -7.76
N PHE A 69 -0.64 8.59 -7.09
CA PHE A 69 -1.61 7.67 -7.69
C PHE A 69 -2.76 7.43 -6.71
N GLU A 70 -3.87 6.89 -7.20
CA GLU A 70 -4.89 6.27 -6.36
C GLU A 70 -5.29 4.95 -7.00
N PHE A 71 -5.19 3.85 -6.27
CA PHE A 71 -5.51 2.54 -6.81
C PHE A 71 -7.03 2.31 -6.84
N THR A 72 -7.49 1.72 -7.94
CA THR A 72 -8.74 0.95 -7.95
C THR A 72 -8.60 -0.28 -7.07
N ARG A 73 -9.73 -0.91 -6.68
CA ARG A 73 -9.67 -2.16 -5.90
C ARG A 73 -8.88 -3.26 -6.61
N ASP A 74 -8.98 -3.32 -7.94
CA ASP A 74 -8.29 -4.33 -8.74
C ASP A 74 -6.79 -4.08 -8.83
N GLU A 75 -6.36 -2.82 -8.95
CA GLU A 75 -4.94 -2.47 -8.92
C GLU A 75 -4.31 -2.75 -7.55
N PHE A 76 -5.00 -2.39 -6.46
CA PHE A 76 -4.52 -2.66 -5.11
C PHE A 76 -4.38 -4.18 -4.85
N LYS A 77 -5.35 -4.98 -5.32
CA LYS A 77 -5.27 -6.45 -5.27
C LYS A 77 -4.10 -6.99 -6.06
N LYS A 78 -3.91 -6.55 -7.31
CA LYS A 78 -2.79 -7.00 -8.17
C LYS A 78 -1.44 -6.63 -7.57
N TRP A 79 -1.30 -5.41 -7.06
CA TRP A 79 -0.10 -4.96 -6.37
C TRP A 79 0.20 -5.83 -5.14
N SER A 80 -0.79 -6.06 -4.29
CA SER A 80 -0.64 -6.90 -3.10
C SER A 80 -0.33 -8.37 -3.44
N GLN A 81 -0.94 -8.91 -4.50
CA GLN A 81 -0.67 -10.27 -4.99
C GLN A 81 0.77 -10.44 -5.45
N LYS A 82 1.35 -9.45 -6.14
CA LYS A 82 2.76 -9.45 -6.53
C LYS A 82 3.68 -9.53 -5.31
N ILE A 83 3.34 -8.81 -4.23
CA ILE A 83 4.10 -8.84 -2.97
C ILE A 83 4.06 -10.23 -2.34
N VAL A 84 2.87 -10.79 -2.10
CA VAL A 84 2.75 -12.12 -1.44
C VAL A 84 3.21 -13.28 -2.32
N HIS A 85 3.35 -13.09 -3.63
CA HIS A 85 4.01 -14.06 -4.50
C HIS A 85 5.54 -14.01 -4.38
N THR A 86 6.09 -12.83 -4.05
CA THR A 86 7.53 -12.59 -3.93
C THR A 86 8.04 -12.89 -2.51
N TYR A 87 7.21 -12.60 -1.50
CA TYR A 87 7.52 -12.73 -0.08
C TYR A 87 6.51 -13.67 0.58
N ASP A 88 6.94 -14.49 1.54
CA ASP A 88 6.10 -15.53 2.19
C ASP A 88 5.04 -14.94 3.16
N TYR A 89 4.03 -14.29 2.59
CA TYR A 89 2.91 -13.66 3.28
C TYR A 89 1.58 -14.16 2.70
N ARG A 90 0.50 -13.89 3.43
CA ARG A 90 -0.88 -13.99 2.93
C ARG A 90 -1.53 -12.62 3.02
N VAL A 91 -2.48 -12.35 2.13
CA VAL A 91 -3.20 -11.07 2.08
C VAL A 91 -4.69 -11.30 2.21
N GLU A 92 -5.33 -10.45 3.01
CA GLU A 92 -6.78 -10.32 3.14
C GLU A 92 -7.16 -8.86 2.86
N PHE A 93 -8.33 -8.63 2.28
CA PHE A 93 -8.79 -7.30 1.89
C PHE A 93 -10.05 -6.93 2.67
N ASN A 94 -10.05 -5.74 3.24
CA ASN A 94 -11.22 -5.12 3.85
C ASN A 94 -11.19 -3.60 3.56
N GLY A 95 -12.22 -2.86 3.98
CA GLY A 95 -12.30 -1.42 3.78
C GLY A 95 -13.04 -0.72 4.90
N VAL A 96 -12.92 0.61 4.90
CA VAL A 96 -13.67 1.52 5.77
C VAL A 96 -14.32 2.59 4.89
N GLY A 97 -15.52 3.04 5.27
CA GLY A 97 -16.32 3.98 4.48
C GLY A 97 -17.78 3.58 4.38
#